data_AF-A0A2H3TV98-F1
#
_entry.id   AF-A0A2H3TV98-F1
#
_cell.length_a   1.000
_cell.length_b   1.000
_cell.length_c   1.000
_cell.angle_alpha   90.00
_cell.angle_beta   90.00
_cell.angle_gamma   90.00
#
_symmetry.space_group_name_H-M   'P 1'
#
loop_
_entity.id
_entity.type
_entity.pdbx_description
1 polymer ?
#
loop_
_entity_poly.entity_id
_entity_poly.type
_entity_poly.pdbx_seq_one_letter_code
_entity_poly.pdbx_strand_id
1 'polypeptide(L)'
;MHRKLQLLAIPLVALAIITWTLYSQKHHFATYHTVQIGQRLHGELHRGHSRITVSDGDILPAANISAYLNAIFYRQSAELPSFQCPHINATRYNSLVKSPGPSNPTIRYCLALDLRQNLILLPRLIGSVVEAIQFLGPRHCMLSVVEGNSPDGTGDVLSALRSHLEALGITYFFQSSPIDPTKTERISRLAALRNLALQPLFEHRDQITKDTTIIFSNDVTACPDDILELVYQRNSLRADMTCAMDWNLKNPRFYDVWISRGMNGDSFLDVPDGDWGKTSELFWNAKETRARFDARRPFQVFSCWNGAAVFGAQPIIESLRFRAAKENECPQGEPQLFCKDMWYRGYRKIAVVPSVNLEYKLDMGRKIKEKMGFTLDIVSEQDPAGDCIEWKPDPPAKVKCIAAWNDQYWVPWNESLP
;
A
#
# COMPACT_ATOMS: atom_id res chain seq x y z
N MET A 1 4.51 -51.68 37.88
CA MET A 1 4.78 -50.22 37.69
C MET A 1 4.40 -49.68 36.32
N HIS A 2 4.55 -50.42 35.21
CA HIS A 2 4.28 -49.93 33.85
C HIS A 2 2.82 -49.51 33.55
N ARG A 3 1.80 -50.21 34.08
CA ARG A 3 0.38 -49.89 33.82
C ARG A 3 -0.09 -48.56 34.42
N LYS A 4 0.47 -48.16 35.57
CA LYS A 4 0.14 -46.87 36.22
C LYS A 4 0.79 -45.67 35.51
N LEU A 5 1.91 -45.87 34.81
CA LEU A 5 2.57 -44.81 34.04
C LEU A 5 1.81 -44.48 32.74
N GLN A 6 1.23 -45.49 32.07
CA GLN A 6 0.42 -45.29 30.86
C GLN A 6 -0.90 -44.56 31.13
N LEU A 7 -1.51 -44.77 32.30
CA LEU A 7 -2.74 -44.09 32.72
C LEU A 7 -2.56 -42.57 32.97
N LEU A 8 -1.33 -42.12 33.26
CA LEU A 8 -0.99 -40.70 33.44
C LEU A 8 -0.47 -40.03 32.17
N ALA A 9 0.14 -40.80 31.26
CA ALA A 9 0.69 -40.27 30.01
C ALA A 9 -0.40 -39.79 29.04
N ILE A 10 -1.51 -40.53 28.94
CA ILE A 10 -2.63 -40.21 28.03
C ILE A 10 -3.27 -38.84 28.35
N PRO A 11 -3.68 -38.53 29.60
CA PRO A 11 -4.25 -37.22 29.91
C PRO A 11 -3.25 -36.07 29.76
N LEU A 12 -1.95 -36.30 30.02
CA LEU A 12 -0.91 -35.29 29.82
C LEU A 12 -0.69 -34.96 28.33
N VAL A 13 -0.66 -35.98 27.47
CA VAL A 13 -0.55 -35.79 26.01
C VAL A 13 -1.81 -35.10 25.47
N ALA A 14 -3.00 -35.49 25.92
CA ALA A 14 -4.24 -34.82 25.55
C ALA A 14 -4.26 -33.35 26.00
N LEU A 15 -3.81 -33.05 27.21
CA LEU A 15 -3.70 -31.67 27.70
C LEU A 15 -2.67 -30.86 26.91
N ALA A 16 -1.53 -31.47 26.54
CA ALA A 16 -0.52 -30.84 25.68
C ALA A 16 -1.07 -30.55 24.27
N ILE A 17 -1.84 -31.47 23.68
CA ILE A 17 -2.50 -31.27 22.39
C ILE A 17 -3.57 -30.19 22.50
N ILE A 18 -4.40 -30.19 23.54
CA ILE A 18 -5.42 -29.16 23.74
C ILE A 18 -4.79 -27.80 23.97
N THR A 19 -3.75 -27.70 24.79
CA THR A 19 -3.05 -26.43 25.05
C THR A 19 -2.28 -25.94 23.82
N TRP A 20 -1.64 -26.83 23.06
CA TRP A 20 -1.06 -26.48 21.76
C TRP A 20 -2.14 -26.02 20.80
N THR A 21 -3.23 -26.77 20.63
CA THR A 21 -4.34 -26.41 19.73
C THR A 21 -4.96 -25.07 20.14
N LEU A 22 -5.18 -24.82 21.44
CA LEU A 22 -5.67 -23.54 21.94
C LEU A 22 -4.65 -22.41 21.76
N TYR A 23 -3.36 -22.68 21.89
CA TYR A 23 -2.28 -21.71 21.68
C TYR A 23 -2.11 -21.37 20.19
N SER A 24 -2.15 -22.36 19.30
CA SER A 24 -2.07 -22.18 17.85
C SER A 24 -3.34 -21.53 17.30
N GLN A 25 -4.51 -21.82 17.89
CA GLN A 25 -5.78 -21.20 17.55
C GLN A 25 -5.99 -19.85 18.26
N LYS A 26 -5.23 -19.50 19.31
CA LYS A 26 -5.37 -18.23 20.05
C LYS A 26 -5.31 -17.01 19.13
N HIS A 27 -4.45 -17.09 18.12
CA HIS A 27 -4.27 -16.05 17.12
C HIS A 27 -5.42 -16.02 16.10
N HIS A 28 -5.96 -17.19 15.73
CA HIS A 28 -7.22 -17.28 14.98
C HIS A 28 -8.37 -16.61 15.77
N PHE A 29 -8.51 -16.89 17.07
CA PHE A 29 -9.51 -16.24 17.92
C PHE A 29 -9.30 -14.73 18.05
N ALA A 30 -8.06 -14.24 18.14
CA ALA A 30 -7.78 -12.80 18.19
C ALA A 30 -8.15 -12.07 16.87
N THR A 31 -7.88 -12.67 15.71
CA THR A 31 -8.26 -12.12 14.40
C THR A 31 -9.77 -12.22 14.16
N TYR A 32 -10.40 -13.36 14.49
CA TYR A 32 -11.87 -13.50 14.51
C TYR A 32 -12.49 -12.43 15.40
N HIS A 33 -11.95 -12.23 16.61
CA HIS A 33 -12.44 -11.19 17.51
C HIS A 33 -12.27 -9.78 16.91
N THR A 34 -11.17 -9.44 16.25
CA THR A 34 -10.95 -8.06 15.78
C THR A 34 -11.82 -7.72 14.56
N VAL A 35 -11.97 -8.63 13.60
CA VAL A 35 -12.87 -8.47 12.43
C VAL A 35 -14.34 -8.58 12.86
N GLN A 36 -14.68 -9.50 13.77
CA GLN A 36 -16.02 -9.52 14.37
C GLN A 36 -16.27 -8.28 15.23
N ILE A 37 -15.29 -7.70 15.92
CA ILE A 37 -15.45 -6.44 16.65
C ILE A 37 -15.69 -5.30 15.67
N GLY A 38 -15.01 -5.24 14.52
CA GLY A 38 -15.31 -4.26 13.48
C GLY A 38 -16.73 -4.38 12.93
N GLN A 39 -17.14 -5.61 12.56
CA GLN A 39 -18.51 -5.90 12.10
C GLN A 39 -19.56 -5.72 13.19
N ARG A 40 -19.22 -6.02 14.45
CA ARG A 40 -20.11 -5.89 15.62
C ARG A 40 -20.21 -4.45 16.09
N LEU A 41 -19.14 -3.66 16.06
CA LEU A 41 -19.16 -2.24 16.38
C LEU A 41 -19.96 -1.49 15.32
N HIS A 42 -19.74 -1.80 14.03
CA HIS A 42 -20.54 -1.26 12.94
C HIS A 42 -22.00 -1.74 13.02
N GLY A 43 -22.23 -3.02 13.31
CA GLY A 43 -23.56 -3.59 13.51
C GLY A 43 -24.29 -3.11 14.76
N GLU A 44 -23.59 -2.78 15.85
CA GLU A 44 -24.13 -2.20 17.09
C GLU A 44 -24.40 -0.70 16.90
N LEU A 45 -23.52 0.03 16.20
CA LEU A 45 -23.76 1.40 15.75
C LEU A 45 -25.00 1.49 14.86
N HIS A 46 -25.18 0.55 13.91
CA HIS A 46 -26.34 0.49 13.03
C HIS A 46 -27.62 -0.09 13.67
N ARG A 47 -27.52 -0.96 14.70
CA ARG A 47 -28.68 -1.44 15.46
C ARG A 47 -29.17 -0.41 16.48
N GLY A 48 -28.27 0.40 17.01
CA GLY A 48 -28.57 1.38 18.06
C GLY A 48 -28.88 2.79 17.56
N HIS A 49 -28.37 3.20 16.39
CA HIS A 49 -28.57 4.54 15.82
C HIS A 49 -28.83 4.40 14.30
N SER A 50 -29.90 5.05 13.82
CA SER A 50 -30.35 5.22 12.44
C SER A 50 -29.58 4.50 11.33
N ARG A 51 -30.28 3.67 10.52
CA ARG A 51 -29.77 3.26 9.18
C ARG A 51 -29.20 4.49 8.49
N ILE A 52 -27.90 4.49 8.17
CA ILE A 52 -27.28 5.59 7.44
C ILE A 52 -28.03 5.68 6.12
N THR A 53 -28.80 6.76 5.95
CA THR A 53 -29.60 6.99 4.75
C THR A 53 -28.66 7.31 3.61
N VAL A 54 -28.77 6.55 2.52
CA VAL A 54 -28.03 6.78 1.29
C VAL A 54 -28.97 7.49 0.32
N SER A 55 -28.53 8.62 -0.21
CA SER A 55 -29.24 9.39 -1.24
C SER A 55 -28.77 9.00 -2.64
N ASP A 56 -29.51 9.40 -3.66
CA ASP A 56 -29.03 9.33 -5.04
C ASP A 56 -27.77 10.18 -5.20
N GLY A 57 -26.81 9.67 -5.97
CA GLY A 57 -25.63 10.41 -6.39
C GLY A 57 -25.85 11.10 -7.73
N ASP A 58 -24.80 11.72 -8.25
CA ASP A 58 -24.85 12.42 -9.54
C ASP A 58 -24.98 11.44 -10.72
N ILE A 59 -24.48 10.21 -10.57
CA ILE A 59 -24.45 9.17 -11.61
C ILE A 59 -25.21 7.91 -11.17
N LEU A 60 -25.01 7.46 -9.93
CA LEU A 60 -25.59 6.22 -9.42
C LEU A 60 -26.82 6.47 -8.55
N PRO A 61 -27.87 5.65 -8.68
CA PRO A 61 -28.99 5.69 -7.75
C PRO A 61 -28.57 5.16 -6.36
N ALA A 62 -29.28 5.58 -5.32
CA ALA A 62 -29.02 5.25 -3.92
C ALA A 62 -28.89 3.74 -3.67
N ALA A 63 -29.67 2.92 -4.38
CA ALA A 63 -29.63 1.46 -4.28
C ALA A 63 -28.27 0.90 -4.71
N ASN A 64 -27.68 1.42 -5.79
CA ASN A 64 -26.37 1.01 -6.27
C ASN A 64 -25.27 1.47 -5.31
N ILE A 65 -25.33 2.73 -4.86
CA ILE A 65 -24.39 3.24 -3.85
C ILE A 65 -24.44 2.38 -2.59
N SER A 66 -25.64 2.03 -2.12
CA SER A 66 -25.84 1.14 -0.97
C SER A 66 -25.22 -0.24 -1.19
N ALA A 67 -25.31 -0.81 -2.39
CA ALA A 67 -24.67 -2.08 -2.72
C ALA A 67 -23.14 -2.00 -2.65
N TYR A 68 -22.54 -0.90 -3.11
CA TYR A 68 -21.09 -0.65 -2.98
C TYR A 68 -20.66 -0.47 -1.52
N LEU A 69 -21.39 0.33 -0.74
CA LEU A 69 -21.12 0.50 0.70
C LEU A 69 -21.22 -0.84 1.43
N ASN A 70 -22.26 -1.64 1.12
CA ASN A 70 -22.40 -2.98 1.65
C ASN A 70 -21.20 -3.88 1.31
N ALA A 71 -20.71 -3.82 0.07
CA ALA A 71 -19.54 -4.60 -0.34
C ALA A 71 -18.23 -4.16 0.35
N ILE A 72 -18.07 -2.87 0.59
CA ILE A 72 -16.90 -2.29 1.26
C ILE A 72 -16.86 -2.65 2.75
N PHE A 73 -17.98 -2.48 3.47
CA PHE A 73 -18.03 -2.66 4.93
C PHE A 73 -18.46 -4.07 5.35
N TYR A 74 -19.19 -4.79 4.51
CA TYR A 74 -19.84 -6.07 4.82
C TYR A 74 -19.62 -7.12 3.71
N ARG A 75 -18.36 -7.48 3.45
CA ARG A 75 -17.92 -8.40 2.37
C ARG A 75 -18.77 -9.66 2.17
N GLN A 76 -19.34 -10.24 3.22
CA GLN A 76 -20.07 -11.52 3.15
C GLN A 76 -21.47 -11.38 2.52
N SER A 77 -21.98 -10.16 2.31
CA SER A 77 -23.35 -9.91 1.85
C SER A 77 -23.46 -9.22 0.49
N ALA A 78 -22.37 -9.16 -0.29
CA ALA A 78 -22.33 -8.37 -1.53
C ALA A 78 -22.35 -9.21 -2.80
N GLU A 79 -23.22 -8.83 -3.74
CA GLU A 79 -23.32 -9.40 -5.09
C GLU A 79 -22.25 -8.84 -6.06
N LEU A 80 -21.46 -7.85 -5.61
CA LEU A 80 -20.46 -7.19 -6.44
C LEU A 80 -19.19 -8.06 -6.59
N PRO A 81 -18.55 -8.07 -7.78
CA PRO A 81 -17.34 -8.84 -8.01
C PRO A 81 -16.22 -8.51 -7.02
N SER A 82 -15.59 -9.55 -6.48
CA SER A 82 -14.36 -9.45 -5.67
C SER A 82 -13.69 -10.83 -5.58
N PHE A 83 -12.56 -10.93 -4.86
CA PHE A 83 -11.92 -12.21 -4.53
C PHE A 83 -11.52 -12.28 -3.06
N GLN A 84 -11.35 -13.48 -2.50
CA GLN A 84 -10.98 -13.61 -1.10
C GLN A 84 -9.51 -13.27 -0.88
N CYS A 85 -9.23 -12.39 0.09
CA CYS A 85 -7.87 -12.15 0.59
C CYS A 85 -7.62 -12.97 1.86
N PRO A 86 -6.35 -13.26 2.20
CA PRO A 86 -5.99 -13.88 3.47
C PRO A 86 -6.47 -13.02 4.65
N HIS A 87 -6.72 -13.68 5.77
CA HIS A 87 -7.00 -12.98 7.03
C HIS A 87 -5.74 -12.33 7.57
N ILE A 88 -5.87 -11.14 8.16
CA ILE A 88 -4.75 -10.45 8.78
C ILE A 88 -4.11 -11.31 9.88
N ASN A 89 -2.79 -11.52 9.76
CA ASN A 89 -2.00 -12.18 10.79
C ASN A 89 -1.64 -11.19 11.90
N ALA A 90 -2.44 -11.20 12.97
CA ALA A 90 -2.26 -10.30 14.09
C ALA A 90 -0.91 -10.48 14.81
N THR A 91 -0.30 -11.66 14.77
CA THR A 91 1.02 -11.91 15.37
C THR A 91 2.10 -11.17 14.62
N ARG A 92 2.11 -11.28 13.29
CA ARG A 92 3.10 -10.63 12.42
C ARG A 92 3.03 -9.11 12.55
N TYR A 93 1.82 -8.55 12.50
CA TYR A 93 1.63 -7.10 12.43
C TYR A 93 1.38 -6.42 13.79
N ASN A 94 1.48 -7.16 14.90
CA ASN A 94 1.19 -6.66 16.26
C ASN A 94 2.00 -5.41 16.64
N SER A 95 3.24 -5.31 16.15
CA SER A 95 4.13 -4.19 16.43
C SER A 95 3.58 -2.86 15.90
N LEU A 96 2.78 -2.88 14.83
CA LEU A 96 2.16 -1.70 14.24
C LEU A 96 1.14 -1.04 15.16
N VAL A 97 0.49 -1.81 16.04
CA VAL A 97 -0.52 -1.30 16.98
C VAL A 97 0.12 -0.89 18.31
N LYS A 98 1.08 -1.67 18.78
CA LYS A 98 1.66 -1.54 20.13
C LYS A 98 2.74 -0.48 20.26
N SER A 99 3.42 -0.10 19.17
CA SER A 99 4.59 0.77 19.21
C SER A 99 4.31 2.09 18.49
N PRO A 100 3.75 3.10 19.17
CA PRO A 100 3.30 4.35 18.54
C PRO A 100 4.41 5.30 18.04
N GLY A 101 5.65 4.85 17.99
CA GLY A 101 6.81 5.70 17.77
C GLY A 101 7.11 6.61 18.99
N PRO A 102 8.30 7.22 19.05
CA PRO A 102 8.71 8.08 20.17
C PRO A 102 7.80 9.29 20.42
N SER A 103 7.24 9.89 19.37
CA SER A 103 6.42 11.10 19.47
C SER A 103 4.92 10.84 19.70
N ASN A 104 4.47 9.58 19.58
CA ASN A 104 3.07 9.15 19.80
C ASN A 104 2.02 10.12 19.21
N PRO A 105 2.02 10.35 17.88
CA PRO A 105 1.06 11.25 17.25
C PRO A 105 -0.38 10.78 17.47
N THR A 106 -1.30 11.75 17.48
CA THR A 106 -2.74 11.47 17.41
C THR A 106 -3.04 10.63 16.17
N ILE A 107 -2.53 11.06 15.02
CA ILE A 107 -2.62 10.34 13.74
C ILE A 107 -1.28 9.66 13.43
N ARG A 108 -1.26 8.34 13.56
CA ARG A 108 -0.08 7.49 13.30
C ARG A 108 0.01 7.08 11.84
N TYR A 109 -1.13 6.91 11.18
CA TYR A 109 -1.21 6.41 9.81
C TYR A 109 -2.07 7.32 8.95
N CYS A 110 -1.56 7.68 7.78
CA CYS A 110 -2.26 8.50 6.81
C CYS A 110 -2.33 7.75 5.49
N LEU A 111 -3.51 7.30 5.11
CA LEU A 111 -3.75 6.61 3.86
C LEU A 111 -4.18 7.65 2.82
N ALA A 112 -3.50 7.70 1.68
CA ALA A 112 -3.75 8.64 0.60
C ALA A 112 -3.96 7.88 -0.72
N LEU A 113 -5.00 8.26 -1.47
CA LEU A 113 -5.32 7.67 -2.77
C LEU A 113 -5.72 8.75 -3.78
N ASP A 114 -5.27 8.58 -5.02
CA ASP A 114 -5.76 9.30 -6.21
C ASP A 114 -6.54 8.31 -7.08
N LEU A 115 -7.83 8.55 -7.30
CA LEU A 115 -8.73 7.63 -7.99
C LEU A 115 -9.43 8.30 -9.18
N ARG A 116 -9.62 7.53 -10.25
CA ARG A 116 -10.40 7.91 -11.43
C ARG A 116 -10.94 6.66 -12.13
N GLN A 117 -12.26 6.58 -12.31
CA GLN A 117 -12.96 5.47 -12.97
C GLN A 117 -12.68 4.10 -12.31
N ASN A 118 -12.78 4.05 -10.98
CA ASN A 118 -12.44 2.88 -10.19
C ASN A 118 -13.65 2.20 -9.55
N LEU A 119 -14.89 2.46 -10.02
CA LEU A 119 -16.10 1.97 -9.37
C LEU A 119 -16.04 0.47 -9.08
N ILE A 120 -15.69 -0.34 -10.08
CA ILE A 120 -15.60 -1.81 -9.96
C ILE A 120 -14.52 -2.25 -8.94
N LEU A 121 -13.48 -1.42 -8.75
CA LEU A 121 -12.36 -1.73 -7.87
C LEU A 121 -12.64 -1.35 -6.41
N LEU A 122 -13.55 -0.38 -6.15
CA LEU A 122 -13.80 0.16 -4.81
C LEU A 122 -14.08 -0.90 -3.74
N PRO A 123 -14.92 -1.95 -3.98
CA PRO A 123 -15.15 -2.99 -2.98
C PRO A 123 -13.88 -3.69 -2.50
N ARG A 124 -12.90 -3.88 -3.40
CA ARG A 124 -11.62 -4.51 -3.07
C ARG A 124 -10.65 -3.52 -2.45
N LEU A 125 -10.43 -2.39 -3.12
CA LEU A 125 -9.43 -1.39 -2.71
C LEU A 125 -9.83 -0.73 -1.38
N ILE A 126 -11.00 -0.08 -1.33
CA ILE A 126 -11.46 0.61 -0.12
C ILE A 126 -11.80 -0.39 0.98
N GLY A 127 -12.38 -1.54 0.64
CA GLY A 127 -12.62 -2.60 1.63
C GLY A 127 -11.32 -3.07 2.31
N SER A 128 -10.22 -3.19 1.55
CA SER A 128 -8.91 -3.57 2.12
C SER A 128 -8.27 -2.45 2.93
N VAL A 129 -8.41 -1.19 2.49
CA VAL A 129 -8.02 0.01 3.24
C VAL A 129 -8.73 0.07 4.59
N VAL A 130 -10.05 -0.12 4.60
CA VAL A 130 -10.87 -0.11 5.82
C VAL A 130 -10.48 -1.25 6.76
N GLU A 131 -10.26 -2.45 6.25
CA GLU A 131 -9.83 -3.59 7.07
C GLU A 131 -8.43 -3.37 7.68
N ALA A 132 -7.49 -2.80 6.92
CA ALA A 132 -6.17 -2.42 7.43
C ALA A 132 -6.28 -1.32 8.51
N ILE A 133 -7.10 -0.28 8.30
CA ILE A 133 -7.34 0.79 9.29
C ILE A 133 -7.94 0.23 10.59
N GLN A 134 -8.91 -0.68 10.49
CA GLN A 134 -9.48 -1.33 11.67
C GLN A 134 -8.44 -2.09 12.48
N PHE A 135 -7.48 -2.74 11.81
CA PHE A 135 -6.37 -3.39 12.48
C PHE A 135 -5.39 -2.38 13.12
N LEU A 136 -5.03 -1.31 12.40
CA LEU A 136 -4.09 -0.28 12.87
C LEU A 136 -4.65 0.59 14.00
N GLY A 137 -5.97 0.63 14.16
CA GLY A 137 -6.68 1.47 15.11
C GLY A 137 -7.29 2.68 14.42
N PRO A 138 -8.61 2.70 14.16
CA PRO A 138 -9.30 3.74 13.39
C PRO A 138 -9.02 5.17 13.84
N ARG A 139 -9.01 5.41 15.15
CA ARG A 139 -8.76 6.74 15.76
C ARG A 139 -7.35 7.28 15.53
N HIS A 140 -6.42 6.43 15.09
CA HIS A 140 -5.05 6.79 14.75
C HIS A 140 -4.83 6.90 13.24
N CYS A 141 -5.90 6.76 12.45
CA CYS A 141 -5.84 6.73 11.01
C CYS A 141 -6.59 7.91 10.39
N MET A 142 -5.97 8.50 9.37
CA MET A 142 -6.60 9.43 8.45
C MET A 142 -6.68 8.76 7.08
N LEU A 143 -7.80 8.92 6.38
CA LEU A 143 -7.98 8.49 4.99
C LEU A 143 -8.27 9.73 4.13
N SER A 144 -7.41 9.99 3.16
CA SER A 144 -7.53 11.07 2.18
C SER A 144 -7.68 10.48 0.79
N VAL A 145 -8.75 10.84 0.10
CA VAL A 145 -9.02 10.36 -1.25
C VAL A 145 -9.29 11.56 -2.15
N VAL A 146 -8.46 11.71 -3.18
CA VAL A 146 -8.73 12.61 -4.29
C VAL A 146 -9.34 11.80 -5.42
N GLU A 147 -10.46 12.26 -5.93
CA GLU A 147 -11.13 11.69 -7.09
C GLU A 147 -11.06 12.68 -8.26
N GLY A 148 -10.84 12.19 -9.47
CA GLY A 148 -10.87 13.02 -10.68
C GLY A 148 -11.96 12.59 -11.64
N ASN A 149 -12.71 13.53 -12.22
CA ASN A 149 -13.69 13.42 -13.31
C ASN A 149 -14.10 11.98 -13.76
N SER A 150 -14.69 11.17 -12.87
CA SER A 150 -15.12 9.80 -13.18
C SER A 150 -16.57 9.75 -13.68
N PRO A 151 -16.83 9.35 -14.94
CA PRO A 151 -18.19 9.22 -15.46
C PRO A 151 -18.90 7.92 -15.05
N ASP A 152 -18.30 7.11 -14.17
CA ASP A 152 -18.81 5.79 -13.81
C ASP A 152 -19.51 5.74 -12.44
N GLY A 153 -19.53 6.83 -11.67
CA GLY A 153 -20.09 6.86 -10.32
C GLY A 153 -19.09 6.58 -9.20
N THR A 154 -17.79 6.53 -9.50
CA THR A 154 -16.73 6.43 -8.48
C THR A 154 -16.86 7.51 -7.40
N GLY A 155 -17.09 8.76 -7.80
CA GLY A 155 -17.25 9.90 -6.89
C GLY A 155 -18.46 9.76 -5.95
N ASP A 156 -19.59 9.26 -6.45
CA ASP A 156 -20.81 9.06 -5.66
C ASP A 156 -20.57 8.11 -4.48
N VAL A 157 -19.93 6.98 -4.75
CA VAL A 157 -19.62 5.98 -3.72
C VAL A 157 -18.61 6.56 -2.72
N LEU A 158 -17.54 7.20 -3.19
CA LEU A 158 -16.50 7.77 -2.33
C LEU A 158 -17.05 8.88 -1.43
N SER A 159 -17.96 9.72 -1.93
CA SER A 159 -18.65 10.73 -1.13
C SER A 159 -19.49 10.09 -0.02
N ALA A 160 -20.24 9.03 -0.36
CA ALA A 160 -21.13 8.32 0.56
C ALA A 160 -20.41 7.50 1.67
N LEU A 161 -19.09 7.30 1.56
CA LEU A 161 -18.29 6.62 2.60
C LEU A 161 -18.25 7.39 3.92
N ARG A 162 -18.38 8.72 3.88
CA ARG A 162 -18.12 9.61 5.02
C ARG A 162 -18.77 9.16 6.31
N SER A 163 -20.08 9.02 6.32
CA SER A 163 -20.84 8.67 7.53
C SER A 163 -20.43 7.32 8.11
N HIS A 164 -20.06 6.35 7.26
CA HIS A 164 -19.64 5.02 7.70
C HIS A 164 -18.22 5.05 8.28
N LEU A 165 -17.30 5.76 7.64
CA LEU A 165 -15.92 5.92 8.11
C LEU A 165 -15.83 6.71 9.42
N GLU A 166 -16.57 7.82 9.52
CA GLU A 166 -16.63 8.64 10.73
C GLU A 166 -17.26 7.88 11.91
N ALA A 167 -18.26 7.03 11.65
CA ALA A 167 -18.82 6.14 12.68
C ALA A 167 -17.80 5.11 13.21
N LEU A 168 -16.83 4.70 12.38
CA LEU A 168 -15.70 3.88 12.82
C LEU A 168 -14.61 4.69 13.55
N GLY A 169 -14.72 6.02 13.59
CA GLY A 169 -13.72 6.92 14.17
C GLY A 169 -12.54 7.20 13.25
N ILE A 170 -12.73 7.03 11.93
CA ILE A 170 -11.72 7.33 10.91
C ILE A 170 -11.90 8.77 10.45
N THR A 171 -10.83 9.57 10.46
CA THR A 171 -10.87 10.92 9.87
C THR A 171 -10.82 10.80 8.34
N TYR A 172 -11.90 11.22 7.66
CA TYR A 172 -12.04 11.06 6.21
C TYR A 172 -12.06 12.40 5.46
N PHE A 173 -11.13 12.54 4.50
CA PHE A 173 -11.09 13.63 3.54
C PHE A 173 -11.38 13.09 2.15
N PHE A 174 -12.37 13.70 1.51
CA PHE A 174 -12.75 13.41 0.13
C PHE A 174 -12.75 14.71 -0.64
N GLN A 175 -12.05 14.73 -1.76
CA GLN A 175 -12.00 15.89 -2.64
C GLN A 175 -12.12 15.43 -4.09
N SER A 176 -13.10 15.96 -4.81
CA SER A 176 -13.12 15.85 -6.28
C SER A 176 -12.25 16.94 -6.90
N SER A 177 -11.55 16.62 -7.98
CA SER A 177 -10.59 17.49 -8.65
C SER A 177 -10.87 17.56 -10.15
N PRO A 178 -10.90 18.76 -10.76
CA PRO A 178 -11.05 18.91 -12.20
C PRO A 178 -9.74 18.64 -12.96
N ILE A 179 -8.62 18.36 -12.26
CA ILE A 179 -7.31 18.16 -12.86
C ILE A 179 -7.33 16.88 -13.70
N ASP A 180 -7.11 17.04 -15.00
CA ASP A 180 -7.07 15.95 -15.97
C ASP A 180 -5.62 15.71 -16.44
N PRO A 181 -4.94 14.64 -15.96
CA PRO A 181 -3.56 14.36 -16.31
C PRO A 181 -3.39 13.83 -17.75
N THR A 182 -4.47 13.58 -18.49
CA THR A 182 -4.40 13.19 -19.91
C THR A 182 -4.16 14.38 -20.84
N LYS A 183 -4.32 15.61 -20.35
CA LYS A 183 -4.03 16.86 -21.07
C LYS A 183 -2.52 17.18 -21.05
N THR A 184 -2.14 18.34 -21.59
CA THR A 184 -0.75 18.84 -21.56
C THR A 184 -0.21 18.93 -20.14
N GLU A 185 1.12 18.86 -19.99
CA GLU A 185 1.79 18.90 -18.68
C GLU A 185 1.41 17.73 -17.75
N ARG A 186 1.26 16.52 -18.32
CA ARG A 186 0.84 15.30 -17.61
C ARG A 186 1.52 15.12 -16.26
N ILE A 187 2.84 15.24 -16.18
CA ILE A 187 3.61 15.01 -14.94
C ILE A 187 3.32 16.08 -13.88
N SER A 188 3.27 17.35 -14.28
CA SER A 188 2.90 18.45 -13.38
C SER A 188 1.50 18.27 -12.81
N ARG A 189 0.56 17.73 -13.60
CA ARG A 189 -0.81 17.43 -13.18
C ARG A 189 -0.91 16.23 -12.24
N LEU A 190 -0.17 15.16 -12.52
CA LEU A 190 -0.07 14.01 -11.60
C LEU A 190 0.57 14.42 -10.26
N ALA A 191 1.62 15.22 -10.31
CA ALA A 191 2.21 15.81 -9.10
C ALA A 191 1.20 16.66 -8.31
N ALA A 192 0.38 17.47 -8.99
CA ALA A 192 -0.66 18.25 -8.33
C ALA A 192 -1.72 17.37 -7.65
N LEU A 193 -2.18 16.30 -8.31
CA LEU A 193 -3.12 15.33 -7.72
C LEU A 193 -2.54 14.67 -6.46
N ARG A 194 -1.31 14.14 -6.53
CA ARG A 194 -0.67 13.54 -5.36
C ARG A 194 -0.48 14.52 -4.20
N ASN A 195 -0.16 15.77 -4.51
CA ASN A 195 -0.04 16.82 -3.50
C ASN A 195 -1.41 17.17 -2.88
N LEU A 196 -2.51 17.14 -3.65
CA LEU A 196 -3.87 17.27 -3.12
C LEU A 196 -4.21 16.11 -2.18
N ALA A 197 -3.84 14.88 -2.53
CA ALA A 197 -4.09 13.71 -1.66
C ALA A 197 -3.36 13.82 -0.31
N LEU A 198 -2.19 14.46 -0.30
CA LEU A 198 -1.44 14.74 0.92
C LEU A 198 -1.84 16.07 1.60
N GLN A 199 -2.73 16.87 1.01
CA GLN A 199 -3.10 18.19 1.53
C GLN A 199 -3.58 18.17 2.99
N PRO A 200 -4.43 17.20 3.42
CA PRO A 200 -4.88 17.14 4.81
C PRO A 200 -3.75 17.01 5.83
N LEU A 201 -2.60 16.44 5.45
CA LEU A 201 -1.42 16.35 6.33
C LEU A 201 -0.82 17.71 6.66
N PHE A 202 -0.96 18.67 5.75
CA PHE A 202 -0.45 20.03 5.94
C PHE A 202 -1.42 20.90 6.73
N GLU A 203 -2.71 20.66 6.57
CA GLU A 203 -3.78 21.41 7.23
C GLU A 203 -3.97 20.96 8.68
N HIS A 204 -3.63 19.71 8.98
CA HIS A 204 -3.75 19.10 10.31
C HIS A 204 -2.38 18.77 10.93
N ARG A 205 -1.39 19.65 10.75
CA ARG A 205 -0.02 19.48 11.27
C ARG A 205 0.05 19.32 12.79
N ASP A 206 -0.95 19.79 13.52
CA ASP A 206 -1.10 19.62 14.97
C ASP A 206 -1.32 18.16 15.39
N GLN A 207 -1.81 17.31 14.47
CA GLN A 207 -2.10 15.89 14.73
C GLN A 207 -1.04 14.94 14.18
N ILE A 208 -0.09 15.47 13.42
CA ILE A 208 0.91 14.73 12.63
C ILE A 208 2.31 15.00 13.19
N THR A 209 3.16 13.98 13.23
CA THR A 209 4.55 14.10 13.68
C THR A 209 5.50 13.44 12.69
N LYS A 210 6.80 13.53 12.97
CA LYS A 210 7.84 12.83 12.21
C LYS A 210 7.66 11.31 12.16
N ASP A 211 7.00 10.74 13.16
CA ASP A 211 6.78 9.28 13.27
C ASP A 211 5.49 8.84 12.55
N THR A 212 4.66 9.78 12.08
CA THR A 212 3.48 9.46 11.26
C THR A 212 3.93 8.78 9.97
N THR A 213 3.25 7.69 9.62
CA THR A 213 3.50 6.90 8.41
C THR A 213 2.44 7.20 7.37
N ILE A 214 2.88 7.57 6.17
CA ILE A 214 2.03 7.82 5.01
C ILE A 214 2.00 6.54 4.17
N ILE A 215 0.80 6.08 3.81
CA ILE A 215 0.54 4.93 2.95
C ILE A 215 -0.15 5.49 1.71
N PHE A 216 0.58 5.60 0.62
CA PHE A 216 0.05 6.10 -0.64
C PHE A 216 -0.21 4.94 -1.58
N SER A 217 -1.46 4.75 -1.99
CA SER A 217 -1.85 3.73 -2.96
C SER A 217 -2.42 4.38 -4.21
N ASN A 218 -1.99 3.89 -5.38
CA ASN A 218 -2.70 4.12 -6.63
C ASN A 218 -4.01 3.26 -6.63
N ASP A 219 -4.68 3.21 -7.76
CA ASP A 219 -5.88 2.41 -8.01
C ASP A 219 -5.58 0.92 -8.28
N VAL A 220 -4.94 0.29 -7.31
CA VAL A 220 -4.51 -1.11 -7.36
C VAL A 220 -5.46 -2.04 -6.63
N THR A 221 -5.40 -3.31 -7.01
CA THR A 221 -6.14 -4.41 -6.43
C THR A 221 -5.35 -5.00 -5.26
N ALA A 222 -5.37 -4.29 -4.13
CA ALA A 222 -4.66 -4.69 -2.92
C ALA A 222 -5.53 -5.56 -1.99
N CYS A 223 -4.87 -6.44 -1.24
CA CYS A 223 -5.38 -7.08 -0.03
C CYS A 223 -4.96 -6.29 1.23
N PRO A 224 -5.63 -6.48 2.38
CA PRO A 224 -5.27 -5.79 3.62
C PRO A 224 -3.84 -6.11 4.08
N ASP A 225 -3.40 -7.35 3.92
CA ASP A 225 -2.05 -7.80 4.26
C ASP A 225 -0.97 -7.19 3.37
N ASP A 226 -1.28 -6.82 2.12
CA ASP A 226 -0.36 -6.05 1.28
C ASP A 226 -0.01 -4.70 1.90
N ILE A 227 -1.04 -3.98 2.37
CA ILE A 227 -0.91 -2.66 2.99
C ILE A 227 -0.11 -2.78 4.29
N LEU A 228 -0.48 -3.74 5.14
CA LEU A 228 0.16 -3.95 6.43
C LEU A 228 1.61 -4.42 6.29
N GLU A 229 1.92 -5.24 5.29
CA GLU A 229 3.29 -5.71 5.04
C GLU A 229 4.21 -4.57 4.62
N LEU A 230 3.76 -3.65 3.76
CA LEU A 230 4.56 -2.46 3.40
C LEU A 230 4.87 -1.62 4.65
N VAL A 231 3.88 -1.36 5.50
CA VAL A 231 4.07 -0.63 6.76
C VAL A 231 5.01 -1.38 7.71
N TYR A 232 4.83 -2.68 7.84
CA TYR A 232 5.66 -3.56 8.66
C TYR A 232 7.12 -3.55 8.22
N GLN A 233 7.38 -3.70 6.93
CA GLN A 233 8.74 -3.70 6.39
C GLN A 233 9.39 -2.33 6.52
N ARG A 234 8.66 -1.23 6.31
CA ARG A 234 9.18 0.11 6.56
C ARG A 234 9.69 0.24 8.01
N ASN A 235 8.86 -0.14 8.98
CA ASN A 235 9.18 -0.02 10.40
C ASN A 235 10.33 -0.96 10.80
N SER A 236 10.28 -2.22 10.35
CA SER A 236 11.25 -3.25 10.73
C SER A 236 12.64 -2.98 10.14
N LEU A 237 12.69 -2.50 8.89
CA LEU A 237 13.94 -2.14 8.22
C LEU A 237 14.46 -0.75 8.61
N ARG A 238 13.63 0.03 9.34
CA ARG A 238 13.84 1.48 9.56
C ARG A 238 14.09 2.20 8.23
N ALA A 239 13.28 1.85 7.23
CA ALA A 239 13.34 2.43 5.91
C ALA A 239 12.65 3.80 5.91
N ASP A 240 13.16 4.71 5.09
CA ASP A 240 12.51 5.99 4.83
C ASP A 240 11.26 5.78 3.97
N MET A 241 11.34 4.86 3.01
CA MET A 241 10.27 4.50 2.08
C MET A 241 10.34 3.02 1.69
N THR A 242 9.18 2.39 1.55
CA THR A 242 9.04 1.04 0.98
C THR A 242 7.97 1.02 -0.10
N CYS A 243 8.21 0.33 -1.21
CA CYS A 243 7.23 0.17 -2.30
C CYS A 243 6.89 -1.31 -2.56
N ALA A 244 5.74 -1.54 -3.17
CA ALA A 244 5.36 -2.86 -3.67
C ALA A 244 6.08 -3.23 -4.99
N MET A 245 5.62 -4.31 -5.63
CA MET A 245 5.81 -4.61 -7.04
C MET A 245 4.46 -4.50 -7.76
N ASP A 246 4.43 -3.95 -8.97
CA ASP A 246 3.22 -3.88 -9.78
C ASP A 246 3.37 -4.50 -11.17
N TRP A 247 2.25 -5.00 -11.67
CA TRP A 247 2.20 -5.82 -12.86
C TRP A 247 1.03 -5.39 -13.75
N ASN A 248 1.20 -5.61 -15.05
CA ASN A 248 0.09 -5.65 -15.99
C ASN A 248 0.09 -7.03 -16.63
N LEU A 249 -0.87 -7.86 -16.25
CA LEU A 249 -0.95 -9.25 -16.73
C LEU A 249 -1.64 -9.37 -18.08
N LYS A 250 -2.46 -8.38 -18.48
CA LYS A 250 -3.07 -8.36 -19.81
C LYS A 250 -2.01 -8.23 -20.91
N ASN A 251 -1.01 -7.39 -20.64
CA ASN A 251 0.19 -7.24 -21.47
C ASN A 251 1.41 -7.51 -20.58
N PRO A 252 1.77 -8.78 -20.34
CA PRO A 252 2.68 -9.22 -19.29
C PRO A 252 3.94 -8.36 -19.18
N ARG A 253 4.00 -7.50 -18.16
CA ARG A 253 5.12 -6.60 -17.91
C ARG A 253 5.18 -6.18 -16.44
N PHE A 254 6.36 -5.74 -16.01
CA PHE A 254 6.50 -4.91 -14.82
C PHE A 254 5.99 -3.50 -15.15
N TYR A 255 5.01 -3.00 -14.41
CA TYR A 255 4.27 -1.81 -14.86
C TYR A 255 5.10 -0.53 -14.72
N ASP A 256 5.62 -0.25 -13.52
CA ASP A 256 6.35 1.00 -13.20
C ASP A 256 7.84 0.99 -13.61
N VAL A 257 8.17 0.44 -14.78
CA VAL A 257 9.56 0.41 -15.29
C VAL A 257 10.14 1.81 -15.48
N TRP A 258 9.31 2.79 -15.86
CA TRP A 258 9.74 4.16 -16.08
C TRP A 258 10.16 4.86 -14.78
N ILE A 259 9.56 4.50 -13.65
CA ILE A 259 9.82 5.09 -12.32
C ILE A 259 10.99 4.40 -11.62
N SER A 260 11.10 3.10 -11.81
CA SER A 260 11.96 2.25 -10.99
C SER A 260 13.43 2.36 -11.36
N ARG A 261 14.30 2.56 -10.38
CA ARG A 261 15.76 2.57 -10.57
C ARG A 261 16.46 1.79 -9.47
N GLY A 262 17.33 0.85 -9.85
CA GLY A 262 18.15 0.09 -8.92
C GLY A 262 19.26 0.93 -8.29
N MET A 263 20.00 0.36 -7.34
CA MET A 263 21.19 1.01 -6.77
C MET A 263 22.38 1.09 -7.73
N ASN A 264 22.27 0.50 -8.92
CA ASN A 264 23.18 0.73 -10.05
C ASN A 264 22.75 1.92 -10.92
N GLY A 265 21.65 2.60 -10.58
CA GLY A 265 21.09 3.73 -11.33
C GLY A 265 20.33 3.35 -12.60
N ASP A 266 20.24 2.06 -12.95
CA ASP A 266 19.53 1.59 -14.14
C ASP A 266 18.07 1.26 -13.85
N SER A 267 17.24 1.18 -14.88
CA SER A 267 15.87 0.65 -14.77
C SER A 267 15.89 -0.83 -14.38
N PHE A 268 14.81 -1.31 -13.75
CA PHE A 268 14.73 -2.72 -13.33
C PHE A 268 14.76 -3.70 -14.50
N LEU A 269 14.40 -3.26 -15.71
CA LEU A 269 14.54 -4.00 -16.96
C LEU A 269 15.36 -3.15 -17.93
N ASP A 270 16.08 -3.80 -18.82
CA ASP A 270 16.52 -3.11 -20.03
C ASP A 270 15.33 -2.95 -20.97
N VAL A 271 15.17 -1.76 -21.52
CA VAL A 271 13.98 -1.37 -22.29
C VAL A 271 14.36 -0.67 -23.59
N PRO A 272 15.23 -1.26 -24.43
CA PRO A 272 15.54 -0.69 -25.73
C PRO A 272 14.24 -0.57 -26.52
N ASP A 273 14.02 0.60 -27.12
CA ASP A 273 12.85 0.90 -27.94
C ASP A 273 11.48 0.77 -27.22
N GLY A 274 11.47 0.71 -25.89
CA GLY A 274 10.24 0.68 -25.10
C GLY A 274 9.52 -0.68 -25.07
N ASP A 275 10.25 -1.78 -25.26
CA ASP A 275 9.74 -3.11 -24.90
C ASP A 275 10.26 -3.52 -23.52
N TRP A 276 9.34 -3.75 -22.58
CA TRP A 276 9.63 -4.24 -21.23
C TRP A 276 8.78 -5.45 -20.84
N GLY A 277 8.37 -6.24 -21.85
CA GLY A 277 7.61 -7.48 -21.64
C GLY A 277 8.45 -8.64 -21.09
N LYS A 278 9.78 -8.58 -21.20
CA LYS A 278 10.71 -9.62 -20.74
C LYS A 278 10.93 -9.61 -19.22
N THR A 279 9.86 -9.78 -18.46
CA THR A 279 9.90 -9.79 -16.99
C THR A 279 10.83 -10.83 -16.37
N SER A 280 11.20 -11.88 -17.10
CA SER A 280 12.24 -12.84 -16.69
C SER A 280 13.62 -12.22 -16.54
N GLU A 281 13.88 -11.08 -17.18
CA GLU A 281 15.15 -10.34 -17.15
C GLU A 281 15.16 -9.23 -16.09
N LEU A 282 14.19 -9.19 -15.18
CA LEU A 282 14.19 -8.23 -14.07
C LEU A 282 15.53 -8.27 -13.33
N PHE A 283 16.14 -7.11 -13.12
CA PHE A 283 17.43 -6.94 -12.46
C PHE A 283 18.60 -7.67 -13.16
N TRP A 284 18.54 -7.79 -14.50
CA TRP A 284 19.56 -8.46 -15.34
C TRP A 284 21.01 -8.01 -15.06
N ASN A 285 21.23 -6.74 -14.72
CA ASN A 285 22.54 -6.16 -14.41
C ASN A 285 22.75 -5.88 -12.90
N ALA A 286 21.95 -6.50 -12.02
CA ALA A 286 22.03 -6.33 -10.58
C ALA A 286 21.84 -7.67 -9.85
N LYS A 287 22.86 -8.53 -9.88
CA LYS A 287 22.81 -9.91 -9.37
C LYS A 287 22.34 -10.03 -7.91
N GLU A 288 22.80 -9.15 -7.02
CA GLU A 288 22.38 -9.13 -5.61
C GLU A 288 20.90 -8.81 -5.46
N THR A 289 20.44 -7.77 -6.17
CA THR A 289 19.02 -7.39 -6.23
C THR A 289 18.18 -8.53 -6.80
N ARG A 290 18.64 -9.16 -7.87
CA ARG A 290 17.97 -10.32 -8.48
C ARG A 290 17.81 -11.46 -7.48
N ALA A 291 18.88 -11.82 -6.76
CA ALA A 291 18.82 -12.88 -5.76
C ALA A 291 17.80 -12.59 -4.64
N ARG A 292 17.72 -11.33 -4.15
CA ARG A 292 16.72 -10.95 -3.15
C ARG A 292 15.31 -10.94 -3.72
N PHE A 293 15.13 -10.46 -4.95
CA PHE A 293 13.86 -10.52 -5.67
C PHE A 293 13.37 -11.97 -5.83
N ASP A 294 14.22 -12.88 -6.31
CA ASP A 294 13.89 -14.30 -6.49
C ASP A 294 13.53 -14.95 -5.15
N ALA A 295 14.22 -14.57 -4.07
CA ALA A 295 13.92 -15.02 -2.71
C ALA A 295 12.70 -14.33 -2.07
N ARG A 296 12.04 -13.41 -2.77
CA ARG A 296 10.94 -12.56 -2.28
C ARG A 296 11.30 -11.79 -1.02
N ARG A 297 12.51 -11.24 -0.95
CA ARG A 297 13.01 -10.44 0.17
C ARG A 297 13.23 -8.99 -0.20
N PRO A 298 13.03 -8.04 0.74
CA PRO A 298 13.21 -6.61 0.46
C PRO A 298 14.61 -6.27 -0.04
N PHE A 299 14.72 -5.28 -0.92
CA PHE A 299 16.01 -4.81 -1.46
C PHE A 299 16.04 -3.29 -1.67
N GLN A 300 17.20 -2.66 -1.47
CA GLN A 300 17.38 -1.21 -1.63
C GLN A 300 17.35 -0.80 -3.10
N VAL A 301 16.80 0.37 -3.37
CA VAL A 301 16.66 0.96 -4.70
C VAL A 301 16.92 2.47 -4.66
N PHE A 302 17.21 3.08 -5.81
CA PHE A 302 17.24 4.53 -5.93
C PHE A 302 15.82 5.10 -5.95
N SER A 303 14.90 4.48 -6.70
CA SER A 303 13.50 4.90 -6.77
C SER A 303 12.55 3.74 -7.02
N CYS A 304 11.34 3.85 -6.48
CA CYS A 304 10.20 2.97 -6.73
C CYS A 304 8.89 3.69 -6.41
N TRP A 305 7.77 3.17 -6.93
CA TRP A 305 6.43 3.53 -6.46
C TRP A 305 5.50 2.33 -6.57
N ASN A 306 5.46 1.73 -7.76
CA ASN A 306 5.03 0.37 -8.04
C ASN A 306 3.62 0.09 -7.51
N GLY A 307 2.69 0.99 -7.83
CA GLY A 307 1.29 0.90 -7.40
C GLY A 307 1.01 1.32 -5.95
N ALA A 308 1.92 1.10 -5.00
CA ALA A 308 1.77 1.56 -3.62
C ALA A 308 3.12 1.75 -2.91
N ALA A 309 3.24 2.86 -2.18
CA ALA A 309 4.42 3.20 -1.40
C ALA A 309 4.05 3.67 0.01
N VAL A 310 4.90 3.34 0.97
CA VAL A 310 4.78 3.74 2.38
C VAL A 310 6.04 4.51 2.78
N PHE A 311 5.89 5.71 3.32
CA PHE A 311 7.01 6.57 3.70
C PHE A 311 6.71 7.39 4.96
N GLY A 312 7.75 7.96 5.57
CA GLY A 312 7.58 8.81 6.75
C GLY A 312 6.98 10.17 6.41
N ALA A 313 6.29 10.80 7.37
CA ALA A 313 5.77 12.16 7.19
C ALA A 313 6.84 13.24 7.27
N GLN A 314 8.03 12.96 7.84
CA GLN A 314 9.09 13.95 8.02
C GLN A 314 9.49 14.71 6.73
N PRO A 315 9.78 14.06 5.57
CA PRO A 315 10.12 14.79 4.35
C PRO A 315 9.01 15.75 3.91
N ILE A 316 7.76 15.33 4.10
CA ILE A 316 6.56 16.09 3.76
C ILE A 316 6.39 17.30 4.68
N ILE A 317 6.62 17.12 5.98
CA ILE A 317 6.63 18.18 7.00
C ILE A 317 7.68 19.25 6.64
N GLU A 318 8.86 18.82 6.19
CA GLU A 318 9.97 19.64 5.70
C GLU A 318 9.74 20.22 4.28
N SER A 319 8.50 20.26 3.82
CA SER A 319 8.11 20.88 2.55
C SER A 319 8.59 20.15 1.30
N LEU A 320 8.89 18.84 1.36
CA LEU A 320 9.02 18.03 0.14
C LEU A 320 7.63 17.84 -0.49
N ARG A 321 7.54 18.03 -1.81
CA ARG A 321 6.31 17.90 -2.60
C ARG A 321 6.60 17.14 -3.88
N PHE A 322 5.57 16.49 -4.44
CA PHE A 322 5.65 15.98 -5.80
C PHE A 322 5.79 17.15 -6.77
N ARG A 323 6.57 16.95 -7.83
CA ARG A 323 6.85 17.97 -8.86
C ARG A 323 7.15 17.31 -10.20
N ALA A 324 7.07 18.11 -11.26
CA ALA A 324 7.69 17.76 -12.53
C ALA A 324 9.20 18.11 -12.54
N ALA A 325 9.87 17.69 -13.61
CA ALA A 325 11.27 18.00 -13.83
C ALA A 325 11.47 19.51 -14.03
N LYS A 326 12.60 20.04 -13.57
CA LYS A 326 13.05 21.40 -13.89
C LYS A 326 13.62 21.45 -15.31
N GLU A 327 13.83 22.65 -15.85
CA GLU A 327 14.32 22.87 -17.23
C GLU A 327 15.62 22.10 -17.55
N ASN A 328 16.57 22.04 -16.61
CA ASN A 328 17.85 21.33 -16.76
C ASN A 328 17.88 20.00 -15.99
N GLU A 329 16.74 19.32 -15.93
CA GLU A 329 16.59 18.02 -15.27
C GLU A 329 15.93 17.04 -16.22
N CYS A 330 16.35 15.78 -16.15
CA CYS A 330 15.77 14.70 -16.91
C CYS A 330 14.23 14.65 -16.71
N PRO A 331 13.44 14.67 -17.80
CA PRO A 331 11.98 14.56 -17.69
C PRO A 331 11.61 13.14 -17.27
N GLN A 332 11.13 12.99 -16.03
CA GLN A 332 10.75 11.72 -15.42
C GLN A 332 9.42 11.85 -14.67
N GLY A 333 8.82 10.72 -14.32
CA GLY A 333 7.62 10.70 -13.49
C GLY A 333 7.86 11.32 -12.11
N GLU A 334 6.82 11.95 -11.57
CA GLU A 334 6.84 12.62 -10.28
C GLU A 334 7.27 11.72 -9.10
N PRO A 335 7.03 10.39 -9.08
CA PRO A 335 7.48 9.55 -7.96
C PRO A 335 8.99 9.28 -8.01
N GLN A 336 9.60 9.23 -9.20
CA GLN A 336 11.05 9.13 -9.31
C GLN A 336 11.71 10.41 -8.80
N LEU A 337 11.19 11.57 -9.19
CA LEU A 337 11.67 12.87 -8.71
C LEU A 337 11.47 13.03 -7.20
N PHE A 338 10.36 12.52 -6.66
CA PHE A 338 10.12 12.44 -5.22
C PHE A 338 11.21 11.63 -4.50
N CYS A 339 11.56 10.44 -5.02
CA CYS A 339 12.64 9.63 -4.46
C CYS A 339 14.00 10.35 -4.56
N LYS A 340 14.30 10.99 -5.69
CA LYS A 340 15.52 11.79 -5.88
C LYS A 340 15.62 12.91 -4.85
N ASP A 341 14.53 13.64 -4.62
CA ASP A 341 14.47 14.71 -3.62
C ASP A 341 14.60 14.16 -2.19
N MET A 342 14.06 12.97 -1.91
CA MET A 342 14.29 12.25 -0.65
C MET A 342 15.77 11.93 -0.44
N TRP A 343 16.45 11.34 -1.44
CA TRP A 343 17.89 11.04 -1.39
C TRP A 343 18.72 12.28 -1.08
N TYR A 344 18.45 13.38 -1.78
CA TYR A 344 19.15 14.65 -1.59
C TYR A 344 18.99 15.21 -0.17
N ARG A 345 17.81 15.05 0.42
CA ARG A 345 17.51 15.49 1.79
C ARG A 345 17.96 14.51 2.88
N GLY A 346 18.64 13.42 2.52
CA GLY A 346 19.18 12.45 3.48
C GLY A 346 18.23 11.28 3.82
N TYR A 347 17.08 11.17 3.16
CA TYR A 347 16.16 10.03 3.26
C TYR A 347 16.55 8.96 2.22
N ARG A 348 17.57 8.17 2.58
CA ARG A 348 18.34 7.32 1.66
C ARG A 348 17.96 5.84 1.71
N LYS A 349 17.05 5.45 2.60
CA LYS A 349 16.66 4.06 2.80
C LYS A 349 15.34 3.77 2.09
N ILE A 350 15.42 3.66 0.77
CA ILE A 350 14.28 3.31 -0.10
C ILE A 350 14.39 1.85 -0.50
N ALA A 351 13.35 1.05 -0.27
CA ALA A 351 13.35 -0.36 -0.60
C ALA A 351 12.09 -0.83 -1.32
N VAL A 352 12.21 -1.87 -2.12
CA VAL A 352 11.07 -2.62 -2.66
C VAL A 352 10.82 -3.84 -1.78
N VAL A 353 9.55 -4.17 -1.57
CA VAL A 353 9.07 -5.33 -0.82
C VAL A 353 8.42 -6.33 -1.81
N PRO A 354 9.19 -7.29 -2.36
CA PRO A 354 8.72 -8.13 -3.47
C PRO A 354 7.74 -9.24 -3.08
N SER A 355 7.43 -9.40 -1.78
CA SER A 355 6.29 -10.21 -1.34
C SER A 355 4.96 -9.53 -1.71
N VAL A 356 4.91 -8.21 -1.79
CA VAL A 356 3.70 -7.44 -2.14
C VAL A 356 3.62 -7.23 -3.65
N ASN A 357 2.66 -7.90 -4.30
CA ASN A 357 2.45 -7.88 -5.75
C ASN A 357 1.06 -7.34 -6.11
N LEU A 358 1.00 -6.31 -6.94
CA LEU A 358 -0.21 -5.53 -7.21
C LEU A 358 -0.57 -5.52 -8.71
N GLU A 359 -1.85 -5.35 -9.01
CA GLU A 359 -2.40 -5.20 -10.37
C GLU A 359 -3.52 -4.16 -10.35
N TYR A 360 -3.77 -3.45 -11.44
CA TYR A 360 -4.71 -2.34 -11.56
C TYR A 360 -6.15 -2.76 -11.92
N LYS A 361 -6.39 -4.04 -12.20
CA LYS A 361 -7.70 -4.61 -12.54
C LYS A 361 -8.07 -5.72 -11.59
N LEU A 362 -9.35 -5.78 -11.23
CA LEU A 362 -9.85 -6.73 -10.24
C LEU A 362 -9.58 -8.21 -10.61
N ASP A 363 -9.85 -8.60 -11.85
CA ASP A 363 -9.69 -9.98 -12.32
C ASP A 363 -8.22 -10.38 -12.47
N MET A 364 -7.38 -9.44 -12.91
CA MET A 364 -5.93 -9.63 -12.97
C MET A 364 -5.27 -9.58 -11.59
N GLY A 365 -5.83 -8.83 -10.64
CA GLY A 365 -5.43 -8.78 -9.24
C GLY A 365 -5.50 -10.16 -8.60
N ARG A 366 -6.61 -10.89 -8.80
CA ARG A 366 -6.71 -12.30 -8.38
C ARG A 366 -5.63 -13.16 -9.05
N LYS A 367 -5.45 -13.03 -10.37
CA LYS A 367 -4.47 -13.82 -11.13
C LYS A 367 -3.03 -13.54 -10.71
N ILE A 368 -2.67 -12.30 -10.35
CA ILE A 368 -1.32 -12.00 -9.88
C ILE A 368 -1.08 -12.61 -8.50
N LYS A 369 -2.08 -12.65 -7.61
CA LYS A 369 -1.98 -13.37 -6.33
C LYS A 369 -1.84 -14.87 -6.53
N GLU A 370 -2.61 -15.47 -7.43
CA GLU A 370 -2.49 -16.89 -7.79
C GLU A 370 -1.09 -17.21 -8.39
N LYS A 371 -0.54 -16.30 -9.20
CA LYS A 371 0.75 -16.49 -9.87
C LYS A 371 1.96 -16.24 -8.95
N MET A 372 1.92 -15.15 -8.19
CA MET A 372 3.06 -14.67 -7.40
C MET A 372 2.99 -15.12 -5.94
N GLY A 373 1.83 -15.56 -5.46
CA GLY A 373 1.53 -15.82 -4.06
C GLY A 373 0.81 -14.63 -3.41
N PHE A 374 -0.02 -14.90 -2.40
CA PHE A 374 -0.48 -13.86 -1.50
C PHE A 374 0.66 -13.45 -0.55
N THR A 375 0.64 -12.18 -0.14
CA THR A 375 1.70 -11.61 0.69
C THR A 375 1.88 -12.40 1.98
N LEU A 376 0.79 -12.69 2.69
CA LEU A 376 0.85 -13.46 3.94
C LEU A 376 1.43 -14.87 3.74
N ASP A 377 1.07 -15.57 2.65
CA ASP A 377 1.57 -16.91 2.37
C ASP A 377 3.09 -16.87 2.20
N ILE A 378 3.60 -15.96 1.36
CA ILE A 378 5.03 -15.77 1.09
C ILE A 378 5.80 -15.53 2.40
N VAL A 379 5.34 -14.56 3.21
CA VAL A 379 6.09 -14.13 4.39
C VAL A 379 5.92 -15.07 5.59
N SER A 380 4.94 -15.99 5.55
CA SER A 380 4.76 -17.01 6.58
C SER A 380 5.82 -18.11 6.52
N GLU A 381 6.42 -18.30 5.34
CA GLU A 381 7.47 -19.31 5.08
C GLU A 381 8.88 -18.73 5.27
N GLN A 382 9.00 -17.43 5.55
CA GLN A 382 10.27 -16.73 5.65
C GLN A 382 10.63 -16.40 7.10
N ASP A 383 11.89 -16.61 7.48
CA ASP A 383 12.47 -15.96 8.66
C ASP A 383 12.59 -14.45 8.41
N PRO A 384 11.95 -13.59 9.24
CA PRO A 384 12.07 -12.13 9.14
C PRO A 384 13.49 -11.61 9.31
N ALA A 385 14.38 -12.35 9.99
CA ALA A 385 15.79 -11.96 10.12
C ALA A 385 16.50 -11.87 8.75
N GLY A 386 16.04 -12.63 7.75
CA GLY A 386 16.57 -12.58 6.40
C GLY A 386 16.18 -11.32 5.61
N ASP A 387 15.22 -10.52 6.11
CA ASP A 387 14.76 -9.31 5.41
C ASP A 387 15.71 -8.13 5.57
N CYS A 388 16.63 -8.18 6.56
CA CYS A 388 17.61 -7.12 6.81
C CYS A 388 18.37 -6.74 5.52
N ILE A 389 18.48 -5.42 5.32
CA ILE A 389 19.21 -4.80 4.21
C ILE A 389 20.47 -4.16 4.79
N GLU A 390 21.63 -4.49 4.21
CA GLU A 390 22.84 -3.71 4.38
C GLU A 390 22.73 -2.46 3.51
N TRP A 391 22.36 -1.35 4.12
CA TRP A 391 22.07 -0.10 3.40
C TRP A 391 23.35 0.52 2.83
N LYS A 392 23.38 0.70 1.51
CA LYS A 392 24.38 1.55 0.83
C LYS A 392 24.06 3.01 1.15
N PRO A 393 24.99 3.76 1.78
CA PRO A 393 24.70 5.11 2.27
C PRO A 393 24.66 6.17 1.15
N ASP A 394 25.29 5.89 0.02
CA ASP A 394 25.41 6.81 -1.11
C ASP A 394 24.55 6.34 -2.29
N PRO A 395 23.87 7.27 -2.99
CA PRO A 395 23.17 6.96 -4.23
C PRO A 395 24.16 6.59 -5.34
N PRO A 396 23.71 5.95 -6.44
CA PRO A 396 24.54 5.75 -7.61
C PRO A 396 25.04 7.10 -8.16
N ALA A 397 26.27 7.15 -8.68
CA ALA A 397 26.85 8.38 -9.22
C ALA A 397 26.03 8.97 -10.38
N LYS A 398 25.44 8.09 -11.20
CA LYS A 398 24.55 8.44 -12.30
C LYS A 398 23.29 7.58 -12.26
N VAL A 399 22.20 8.12 -12.79
CA VAL A 399 20.93 7.43 -12.96
C VAL A 399 20.51 7.52 -14.42
N LYS A 400 19.87 6.47 -14.93
CA LYS A 400 19.36 6.41 -16.30
C LYS A 400 18.15 7.33 -16.43
N CYS A 401 18.30 8.34 -17.26
CA CYS A 401 17.23 9.14 -17.81
C CYS A 401 16.55 8.35 -18.93
N ILE A 402 15.22 8.26 -18.87
CA ILE A 402 14.36 7.72 -19.94
C ILE A 402 13.43 8.87 -20.34
N ALA A 403 13.93 9.81 -21.15
CA ALA A 403 13.15 10.97 -21.59
C ALA A 403 12.06 10.57 -22.58
N ALA A 404 12.41 9.62 -23.46
CA ALA A 404 11.50 8.86 -24.29
C ALA A 404 12.02 7.43 -24.41
N TRP A 405 11.20 6.50 -24.92
CA TRP A 405 11.62 5.10 -25.08
C TRP A 405 12.83 4.93 -26.01
N ASN A 406 12.99 5.82 -26.99
CA ASN A 406 14.11 5.88 -27.93
C ASN A 406 15.18 6.92 -27.54
N ASP A 407 15.03 7.60 -26.40
CA ASP A 407 15.97 8.62 -25.91
C ASP A 407 16.27 8.36 -24.42
N GLN A 408 17.31 7.54 -24.20
CA GLN A 408 17.74 7.11 -22.88
C GLN A 408 19.23 7.40 -22.71
N TYR A 409 19.61 8.07 -21.63
CA TYR A 409 20.99 8.50 -21.37
C TYR A 409 21.28 8.57 -19.87
N TRP A 410 22.55 8.60 -19.50
CA TRP A 410 22.97 8.63 -18.10
C TRP A 410 23.27 10.05 -17.63
N VAL A 411 22.64 10.46 -16.53
CA VAL A 411 22.82 11.78 -15.92
C VAL A 411 23.32 11.67 -14.48
N PRO A 412 24.02 12.68 -13.92
CA PRO A 412 24.30 12.74 -12.49
C PRO A 412 23.01 12.60 -11.67
N TRP A 413 23.01 11.78 -10.62
CA TRP A 413 21.79 11.50 -9.85
C TRP A 413 21.16 12.75 -9.22
N ASN A 414 21.98 13.76 -8.91
CA ASN A 414 21.61 15.02 -8.27
C ASN A 414 21.56 16.21 -9.24
N GLU A 415 21.50 15.99 -10.56
CA GLU A 415 21.35 17.09 -11.52
C GLU A 415 20.22 18.05 -11.09
N SER A 416 20.38 19.35 -11.34
CA SER A 416 19.42 20.42 -10.96
C SER A 416 19.17 20.61 -9.45
N LEU A 417 19.84 19.86 -8.58
CA LEU A 417 19.79 20.06 -7.12
C LEU A 417 21.00 20.91 -6.66
N PRO A 418 20.82 21.77 -5.64
CA PRO A 418 21.87 22.70 -5.18
C PRO A 418 23.13 22.05 -4.63
#